data_AF-A0A7X1L0G4-F1
#
_entry.id   AF-A0A7X1L0G4-F1
#
_cell.length_a   1.000
_cell.length_b   1.000
_cell.length_c   1.000
_cell.angle_alpha   90.00
_cell.angle_beta   90.00
_cell.angle_gamma   90.00
#
_symmetry.space_group_name_H-M   'P 1'
#
loop_
_entity.id
_entity.type
_entity.pdbx_description
1 polymer ?
#
loop_
_entity_poly.entity_id
_entity_poly.type
_entity_poly.pdbx_seq_one_letter_code
_entity_poly.pdbx_strand_id
1 'polypeptide(L)'
;MDDVQQLGEMLRHYAESEAHKKQLFENQSAVWATRIAELFDQIEQWLAPVKAPNLLEVSREAYVAFGASVPVESSTFNTEKLSILIAGKPVEFVPEVMGAGGLISLAVMGLTAARYGSVSLVCQPPSSGWQWRKTNGLKDPDTFAFDANFLAQQLQSLIPRERG
;
A
#
# COMPACT_ATOMS: atom_id res chain seq x y z
N MET A 1 -43.28 27.87 12.49
CA MET A 1 -42.46 26.91 11.71
C MET A 1 -42.99 25.55 12.08
N ASP A 2 -43.44 24.76 11.10
CA ASP A 2 -44.02 23.44 11.33
C ASP A 2 -42.88 22.44 11.57
N ASP A 3 -42.93 21.69 12.67
CA ASP A 3 -41.88 20.74 13.07
C ASP A 3 -41.59 19.70 11.97
N VAL A 4 -42.59 19.37 11.15
CA VAL A 4 -42.45 18.46 10.01
C VAL A 4 -41.60 19.08 8.88
N GLN A 5 -41.73 20.39 8.64
CA GLN A 5 -40.92 21.10 7.64
C GLN A 5 -39.46 21.15 8.08
N GLN A 6 -39.20 21.45 9.36
CA GLN A 6 -37.84 21.47 9.91
C GLN A 6 -37.18 20.09 9.85
N LEU A 7 -37.92 19.01 10.16
CA LEU A 7 -37.43 17.64 10.00
C LEU A 7 -37.10 17.33 8.53
N GLY A 8 -37.94 17.77 7.59
CA GLY A 8 -37.70 17.59 6.16
C GLY A 8 -36.42 18.28 5.67
N GLU A 9 -36.12 19.48 6.16
CA GLU A 9 -34.86 20.18 5.87
C GLU A 9 -33.65 19.46 6.47
N MET A 10 -33.75 19.02 7.74
CA MET A 10 -32.68 18.27 8.40
C MET A 10 -32.35 16.96 7.67
N LEU A 11 -33.37 16.22 7.22
CA LEU A 11 -33.19 14.96 6.50
C LEU A 11 -32.54 15.17 5.12
N ARG A 12 -32.88 16.25 4.41
CA ARG A 12 -32.23 16.59 3.13
C ARG A 12 -30.75 16.92 3.33
N HIS A 13 -30.45 17.78 4.30
CA HIS A 13 -29.05 18.11 4.62
C HIS A 13 -28.25 16.89 5.06
N TYR A 14 -28.85 15.98 5.82
CA TYR A 14 -28.20 14.73 6.18
C TYR A 14 -27.93 13.86 4.94
N ALA A 15 -28.92 13.65 4.06
CA ALA A 15 -28.75 12.87 2.85
C ALA A 15 -27.69 13.45 1.90
N GLU A 16 -27.67 14.78 1.73
CA GLU A 16 -26.64 15.49 0.95
C GLU A 16 -25.24 15.32 1.57
N SER A 17 -25.13 15.39 2.90
CA SER A 17 -23.87 15.17 3.61
C SER A 17 -23.35 13.75 3.41
N GLU A 18 -24.20 12.74 3.53
CA GLU A 18 -23.82 11.33 3.32
C GLU A 18 -23.43 11.05 1.86
N ALA A 19 -24.16 11.62 0.89
CA ALA A 19 -23.81 11.50 -0.53
C ALA A 19 -22.44 12.13 -0.82
N HIS A 20 -22.16 13.31 -0.25
CA HIS A 20 -20.86 13.96 -0.40
C HIS A 20 -19.72 13.14 0.23
N LYS A 21 -19.91 12.60 1.44
CA LYS A 21 -18.92 11.71 2.08
C LYS A 21 -18.64 10.48 1.24
N LYS A 22 -19.69 9.84 0.70
CA LYS A 22 -19.56 8.67 -0.18
C LYS A 22 -18.74 9.00 -1.42
N GLN A 23 -19.06 10.11 -2.10
CA GLN A 23 -18.31 10.54 -3.29
C GLN A 23 -16.83 10.85 -2.96
N LEU A 24 -16.56 11.51 -1.84
CA LEU A 24 -15.19 11.80 -1.41
C LEU A 24 -14.41 10.51 -1.14
N PHE A 25 -15.02 9.54 -0.46
CA PHE A 25 -14.44 8.24 -0.19
C PHE A 25 -14.14 7.48 -1.49
N GLU A 26 -15.10 7.43 -2.43
CA GLU A 26 -14.91 6.80 -3.73
C GLU A 26 -13.73 7.43 -4.49
N ASN A 27 -13.68 8.77 -4.55
CA ASN A 27 -12.57 9.49 -5.18
C ASN A 27 -11.22 9.17 -4.53
N GLN A 28 -11.15 9.15 -3.20
CA GLN A 28 -9.94 8.82 -2.46
C GLN A 28 -9.51 7.36 -2.67
N SER A 29 -10.46 6.43 -2.71
CA SER A 29 -10.19 5.01 -2.98
C SER A 29 -9.63 4.78 -4.38
N ALA A 30 -10.12 5.53 -5.38
CA ALA A 30 -9.58 5.49 -6.74
C ALA A 30 -8.15 6.03 -6.80
N VAL A 31 -7.87 7.14 -6.13
CA VAL A 31 -6.49 7.68 -6.02
C VAL A 31 -5.57 6.68 -5.32
N TRP A 32 -6.03 6.06 -4.22
CA TRP A 32 -5.29 5.02 -3.49
C TRP A 32 -4.88 3.87 -4.42
N ALA A 33 -5.80 3.33 -5.20
CA ALA A 33 -5.53 2.22 -6.12
C ALA A 33 -4.56 2.63 -7.23
N THR A 34 -4.76 3.81 -7.83
CA THR A 34 -3.87 4.35 -8.88
C THR A 34 -2.45 4.54 -8.37
N ARG A 35 -2.26 5.07 -7.15
CA ARG A 35 -0.91 5.27 -6.58
C ARG A 35 -0.16 3.96 -6.35
N ILE A 36 -0.87 2.89 -5.97
CA ILE A 36 -0.28 1.56 -5.81
C ILE A 36 0.16 1.00 -7.17
N ALA A 37 -0.69 1.11 -8.19
CA ALA A 37 -0.35 0.68 -9.55
C ALA A 37 0.87 1.44 -10.09
N GLU A 38 0.91 2.77 -9.92
CA GLU A 38 2.05 3.61 -10.31
C GLU A 38 3.35 3.20 -9.59
N LEU A 39 3.28 2.86 -8.29
CA LEU A 39 4.43 2.35 -7.54
C LEU A 39 4.92 1.02 -8.13
N PHE A 40 4.01 0.09 -8.43
CA PHE A 40 4.40 -1.20 -8.97
C PHE A 40 5.00 -1.07 -10.37
N ASP A 41 4.49 -0.16 -11.21
CA ASP A 41 5.08 0.16 -12.51
C ASP A 41 6.51 0.68 -12.37
N GLN A 42 6.75 1.57 -11.40
CA GLN A 42 8.10 2.06 -11.08
C GLN A 42 9.02 0.93 -10.62
N ILE A 43 8.55 0.05 -9.72
CA ILE A 43 9.34 -1.09 -9.24
C ILE A 43 9.71 -2.02 -10.40
N GLU A 44 8.76 -2.35 -11.27
CA GLU A 44 9.04 -3.17 -12.46
C GLU A 44 10.04 -2.50 -13.40
N GLN A 45 9.93 -1.19 -13.61
CA GLN A 45 10.88 -0.43 -14.41
C GLN A 45 12.29 -0.47 -13.79
N TRP A 46 12.40 -0.29 -12.47
CA TRP A 46 13.69 -0.35 -11.77
C TRP A 46 14.34 -1.73 -11.85
N LEU A 47 13.53 -2.80 -11.82
CA LEU A 47 14.00 -4.18 -11.85
C LEU A 47 14.14 -4.75 -13.27
N ALA A 48 13.73 -4.04 -14.32
CA ALA A 48 13.83 -4.50 -15.70
C ALA A 48 15.23 -5.01 -16.09
N PRO A 49 16.36 -4.38 -15.71
CA PRO A 49 17.70 -4.86 -16.05
C PRO A 49 18.06 -6.23 -15.47
N VAL A 50 17.44 -6.63 -14.36
CA VAL A 50 17.68 -7.94 -13.70
C VAL A 50 16.57 -8.95 -13.99
N LYS A 51 15.37 -8.49 -14.37
CA LYS A 51 14.27 -9.33 -14.86
C LYS A 51 14.58 -9.91 -16.25
N ALA A 52 15.11 -9.10 -17.19
CA ALA A 52 15.40 -9.52 -18.56
C ALA A 52 16.33 -10.76 -18.68
N PRO A 53 17.42 -10.89 -17.90
CA PRO A 53 18.23 -12.11 -17.86
C PRO A 53 17.67 -13.25 -16.99
N ASN A 54 16.40 -13.18 -16.54
CA ASN A 54 15.76 -14.13 -15.63
C ASN A 54 16.50 -14.30 -14.28
N LEU A 55 17.11 -13.23 -13.75
CA LEU A 55 17.78 -13.28 -12.44
C LEU A 55 16.81 -13.15 -11.27
N LEU A 56 15.62 -12.61 -11.53
CA LEU A 56 14.49 -12.57 -10.62
C LEU A 56 13.19 -12.58 -11.42
N GLU A 57 12.10 -12.92 -10.75
CA GLU A 57 10.74 -12.84 -11.30
C GLU A 57 9.97 -11.75 -10.59
N VAL A 58 9.14 -11.01 -11.33
CA VAL A 58 8.19 -10.03 -10.78
C VAL A 58 6.81 -10.38 -11.31
N SER A 59 5.85 -10.49 -10.42
CA SER A 59 4.45 -10.81 -10.74
C SER A 59 3.50 -9.91 -9.98
N ARG A 60 2.34 -9.65 -10.57
CA ARG A 60 1.21 -8.96 -9.95
C ARG A 60 0.00 -9.87 -9.97
N GLU A 61 -0.79 -9.81 -8.91
CA GLU A 61 -2.06 -10.52 -8.85
C GLU A 61 -3.13 -9.64 -8.23
N ALA A 62 -4.38 -9.81 -8.69
CA ALA A 62 -5.52 -9.07 -8.17
C ALA A 62 -5.66 -9.31 -6.67
N TYR A 63 -5.89 -8.22 -5.93
CA TYR A 63 -5.91 -8.22 -4.49
C TYR A 63 -6.98 -7.28 -3.95
N VAL A 64 -7.70 -7.74 -2.92
CA VAL A 64 -8.66 -6.91 -2.19
C VAL A 64 -8.04 -6.61 -0.83
N ALA A 65 -7.74 -5.34 -0.56
CA ALA A 65 -7.19 -4.96 0.74
C ALA A 65 -8.27 -5.04 1.82
N PHE A 66 -7.94 -5.66 2.96
CA PHE A 66 -8.83 -5.82 4.09
C PHE A 66 -8.06 -5.63 5.40
N GLY A 67 -8.77 -5.47 6.51
CA GLY A 67 -8.16 -5.26 7.82
C GLY A 67 -9.17 -5.32 8.96
N ALA A 68 -8.71 -5.07 10.18
CA ALA A 68 -9.57 -5.15 11.37
C ALA A 68 -10.80 -4.21 11.30
N SER A 69 -10.68 -3.09 10.58
CA SER A 69 -11.76 -2.12 10.38
C SER A 69 -12.64 -2.41 9.16
N VAL A 70 -12.18 -3.23 8.20
CA VAL A 70 -12.89 -3.51 6.94
C VAL A 70 -12.72 -4.99 6.58
N PRO A 71 -13.74 -5.83 6.85
CA PRO A 71 -13.73 -7.24 6.46
C PRO A 71 -13.61 -7.43 4.95
N VAL A 72 -12.98 -8.53 4.53
CA VAL A 72 -12.69 -8.82 3.12
C VAL A 72 -13.96 -8.92 2.28
N GLU A 73 -15.04 -9.47 2.82
CA GLU A 73 -16.33 -9.66 2.14
C GLU A 73 -17.03 -8.33 1.82
N SER A 74 -16.68 -7.28 2.56
CA SER A 74 -17.26 -5.94 2.44
C SER A 74 -16.31 -4.90 1.86
N SER A 75 -15.05 -5.28 1.62
CA SER A 75 -14.04 -4.33 1.18
C SER A 75 -14.21 -3.97 -0.29
N THR A 76 -14.20 -2.68 -0.56
CA THR A 76 -14.20 -2.13 -1.93
C THR A 76 -12.79 -1.75 -2.40
N PHE A 77 -11.76 -1.97 -1.58
CA PHE A 77 -10.37 -1.62 -1.87
C PHE A 77 -9.71 -2.65 -2.80
N ASN A 78 -10.12 -2.63 -4.07
CA ASN A 78 -9.61 -3.51 -5.11
C ASN A 78 -8.34 -2.91 -5.74
N THR A 79 -7.29 -3.70 -5.83
CA THR A 79 -5.99 -3.33 -6.40
C THR A 79 -5.22 -4.61 -6.80
N GLU A 80 -3.90 -4.54 -6.81
CA GLU A 80 -2.99 -5.66 -7.04
C GLU A 80 -2.08 -5.81 -5.82
N LYS A 81 -1.49 -7.00 -5.63
CA LYS A 81 -0.26 -7.14 -4.83
C LYS A 81 0.90 -7.51 -5.75
N LEU A 82 2.11 -7.09 -5.36
CA LEU A 82 3.34 -7.34 -6.12
C LEU A 82 4.20 -8.37 -5.40
N SER A 83 4.66 -9.37 -6.15
CA SER A 83 5.54 -10.44 -5.66
C SER A 83 6.82 -10.46 -6.47
N ILE A 84 7.97 -10.46 -5.78
CA ILE A 84 9.31 -10.59 -6.35
C ILE A 84 9.92 -11.91 -5.86
N LEU A 85 10.32 -12.79 -6.77
CA LEU A 85 11.07 -13.99 -6.44
C LEU A 85 12.54 -13.78 -6.79
N ILE A 86 13.40 -13.76 -5.76
CA ILE A 86 14.85 -13.56 -5.92
C ILE A 86 15.62 -14.64 -5.17
N ALA A 87 16.51 -15.36 -5.86
CA ALA A 87 17.30 -16.46 -5.29
C ALA A 87 16.44 -17.48 -4.49
N GLY A 88 15.24 -17.79 -5.00
CA GLY A 88 14.28 -18.70 -4.36
C GLY A 88 13.54 -18.14 -3.14
N LYS A 89 13.70 -16.84 -2.83
CA LYS A 89 13.03 -16.18 -1.71
C LYS A 89 11.95 -15.22 -2.20
N PRO A 90 10.69 -15.38 -1.77
CA PRO A 90 9.61 -14.47 -2.12
C PRO A 90 9.69 -13.19 -1.27
N VAL A 91 9.46 -12.05 -1.92
CA VAL A 91 9.23 -10.74 -1.32
C VAL A 91 7.89 -10.24 -1.82
N GLU A 92 6.99 -9.89 -0.91
CA GLU A 92 5.64 -9.43 -1.28
C GLU A 92 5.41 -8.01 -0.78
N PHE A 93 4.77 -7.19 -1.61
CA PHE A 93 4.24 -5.88 -1.28
C PHE A 93 2.72 -5.98 -1.30
N VAL A 94 2.12 -5.97 -0.12
CA VAL A 94 0.69 -6.23 0.07
C VAL A 94 0.00 -4.94 0.52
N PRO A 95 -0.88 -4.36 -0.30
CA PRO A 95 -1.62 -3.17 0.09
C PRO A 95 -2.49 -3.35 1.32
N GLU A 96 -2.63 -2.28 2.08
CA GLU A 96 -3.53 -2.19 3.22
C GLU A 96 -4.68 -1.23 2.92
N VAL A 97 -5.79 -1.40 3.63
CA VAL A 97 -6.94 -0.50 3.59
C VAL A 97 -6.46 0.94 3.85
N MET A 98 -6.94 1.89 3.04
CA MET A 98 -6.56 3.29 3.17
C MET A 98 -6.71 3.79 4.60
N GLY A 99 -5.63 4.33 5.14
CA GLY A 99 -5.57 4.86 6.50
C GLY A 99 -6.18 6.26 6.63
N ALA A 100 -6.16 6.77 7.86
CA ALA A 100 -6.64 8.12 8.16
C ALA A 100 -5.92 9.18 7.30
N GLY A 101 -6.65 10.21 6.88
CA GLY A 101 -6.11 11.28 6.05
C GLY A 101 -5.65 10.84 4.65
N GLY A 102 -6.13 9.68 4.16
CA GLY A 102 -5.75 9.15 2.87
C GLY A 102 -4.39 8.47 2.83
N LEU A 103 -3.83 8.09 4.00
CA LEU A 103 -2.57 7.36 4.08
C LEU A 103 -2.65 6.09 3.25
N ILE A 104 -1.68 5.92 2.36
CA ILE A 104 -1.52 4.71 1.55
C ILE A 104 -0.39 3.91 2.18
N SER A 105 -0.64 2.64 2.51
CA SER A 105 0.37 1.74 3.06
C SER A 105 0.36 0.37 2.38
N LEU A 106 1.54 -0.21 2.26
CA LEU A 106 1.75 -1.60 1.85
C LEU A 106 2.62 -2.28 2.90
N ALA A 107 2.19 -3.42 3.40
CA ALA A 107 3.05 -4.30 4.18
C ALA A 107 4.10 -4.94 3.25
N VAL A 108 5.36 -4.96 3.68
CA VAL A 108 6.43 -5.62 2.92
C VAL A 108 6.92 -6.85 3.65
N MET A 109 6.84 -8.00 3.00
CA MET A 109 7.19 -9.31 3.54
C MET A 109 8.42 -9.90 2.86
N GLY A 110 9.10 -10.84 3.54
CA GLY A 110 10.17 -11.65 2.95
C GLY A 110 11.56 -11.00 2.92
N LEU A 111 11.69 -9.70 3.20
CA LEU A 111 12.98 -8.98 3.14
C LEU A 111 13.85 -9.13 4.40
N THR A 112 13.30 -9.56 5.54
CA THR A 112 14.07 -9.74 6.78
C THR A 112 13.51 -10.89 7.60
N ALA A 113 14.27 -11.40 8.57
CA ALA A 113 13.75 -12.28 9.63
C ALA A 113 12.81 -11.55 10.62
N ALA A 114 12.48 -10.27 10.37
CA ALA A 114 11.58 -9.51 11.21
C ALA A 114 10.14 -10.03 11.07
N ARG A 115 9.34 -9.79 12.11
CA ARG A 115 7.95 -10.23 12.17
C ARG A 115 7.13 -9.57 11.05
N TYR A 116 6.06 -10.23 10.62
CA TYR A 116 5.04 -9.64 9.76
C TYR A 116 4.64 -8.23 10.25
N GLY A 117 4.52 -7.27 9.33
CA GLY A 117 4.17 -5.87 9.66
C GLY A 117 5.30 -5.04 10.29
N SER A 118 6.53 -5.56 10.39
CA SER A 118 7.68 -4.77 10.87
C SER A 118 8.22 -3.80 9.82
N VAL A 119 7.79 -3.94 8.57
CA VAL A 119 8.19 -3.11 7.44
C VAL A 119 6.94 -2.74 6.64
N SER A 120 6.83 -1.46 6.31
CA SER A 120 5.78 -0.95 5.44
C SER A 120 6.33 0.10 4.48
N LEU A 121 5.84 0.11 3.24
CA LEU A 121 5.91 1.29 2.39
C LEU A 121 4.73 2.18 2.68
N VAL A 122 4.96 3.48 2.84
CA VAL A 122 3.88 4.45 3.04
C VAL A 122 4.00 5.63 2.09
N CYS A 123 2.86 6.18 1.70
CA CYS A 123 2.75 7.43 0.96
C CYS A 123 1.60 8.24 1.57
N GLN A 124 1.89 9.48 1.96
CA GLN A 124 0.92 10.40 2.54
C GLN A 124 0.60 11.49 1.52
N PRO A 125 -0.60 11.48 0.90
CA PRO A 125 -1.05 12.58 0.05
C PRO A 125 -0.99 13.92 0.81
N PRO A 126 -0.58 15.02 0.15
CA PRO A 126 -0.37 15.17 -1.29
C PRO A 126 1.06 14.78 -1.77
N SER A 127 1.91 14.22 -0.91
CA SER A 127 3.23 13.74 -1.32
C SER A 127 3.10 12.66 -2.38
N SER A 128 4.03 12.64 -3.33
CA SER A 128 4.23 11.54 -4.28
C SER A 128 5.38 10.60 -3.85
N GLY A 129 6.17 11.01 -2.85
CA GLY A 129 7.33 10.25 -2.40
C GLY A 129 6.93 9.10 -1.48
N TRP A 130 7.29 7.88 -1.88
CA TRP A 130 7.15 6.69 -1.05
C TRP A 130 8.25 6.61 0.01
N GLN A 131 7.85 6.21 1.21
CA GLN A 131 8.73 6.08 2.35
C GLN A 131 8.74 4.64 2.84
N TRP A 132 9.94 4.08 2.97
CA TRP A 132 10.17 2.82 3.65
C TRP A 132 10.21 3.05 5.15
N ARG A 133 9.27 2.44 5.87
CA ARG A 133 9.20 2.50 7.33
C ARG A 133 9.50 1.15 7.93
N LYS A 134 10.41 1.14 8.91
CA LYS A 134 10.77 -0.05 9.66
C LYS A 134 10.48 0.17 11.14
N THR A 135 9.62 -0.68 11.71
CA THR A 135 9.22 -0.62 13.11
C THR A 135 10.04 -1.61 13.91
N ASN A 136 10.89 -1.11 14.80
CA ASN A 136 11.83 -1.93 15.58
C ASN A 136 11.34 -2.19 17.02
N GLY A 137 10.06 -1.95 17.31
CA GLY A 137 9.52 -1.89 18.68
C GLY A 137 9.88 -0.62 19.46
N LEU A 138 10.56 0.33 18.80
CA LEU A 138 10.81 1.68 19.29
C LEU A 138 9.63 2.60 18.99
N LYS A 139 9.52 3.70 19.74
CA LYS A 139 8.42 4.66 19.66
C LYS A 139 8.31 5.31 18.27
N ASP A 140 9.45 5.53 17.61
CA ASP A 140 9.53 6.12 16.28
C ASP A 140 10.16 5.12 15.29
N PRO A 141 9.53 4.86 14.13
CA PRO A 141 10.08 3.95 13.13
C PRO A 141 11.18 4.64 12.30
N ASP A 142 12.19 3.85 11.89
CA ASP A 142 13.19 4.31 10.94
C ASP A 142 12.52 4.52 9.58
N THR A 143 12.72 5.70 8.99
CA THR A 143 12.08 6.08 7.73
C THR A 143 13.14 6.43 6.69
N PHE A 144 13.02 5.84 5.50
CA PHE A 144 13.94 6.05 4.38
C PHE A 144 13.16 6.40 3.12
N ALA A 145 13.74 7.18 2.22
CA ALA A 145 13.18 7.37 0.89
C ALA A 145 13.19 6.02 0.15
N PHE A 146 12.09 5.69 -0.50
CA PHE A 146 12.01 4.48 -1.31
C PHE A 146 12.29 4.80 -2.78
N ASP A 147 13.46 4.39 -3.25
CA ASP A 147 13.91 4.52 -4.64
C ASP A 147 14.54 3.21 -5.15
N ALA A 148 14.95 3.21 -6.43
CA ALA A 148 15.56 2.07 -7.08
C ALA A 148 16.81 1.52 -6.35
N ASN A 149 17.67 2.42 -5.86
CA ASN A 149 18.91 2.03 -5.18
C ASN A 149 18.60 1.40 -3.83
N PHE A 150 17.67 1.98 -3.08
CA PHE A 150 17.24 1.46 -1.80
C PHE A 150 16.61 0.06 -1.97
N LEU A 151 15.71 -0.11 -2.95
CA LEU A 151 15.12 -1.40 -3.26
C LEU A 151 16.19 -2.45 -3.61
N ALA A 152 17.15 -2.09 -4.48
CA ALA A 152 18.24 -2.98 -4.85
C ALA A 152 19.06 -3.43 -3.62
N GLN A 153 19.36 -2.51 -2.69
CA GLN A 153 20.05 -2.83 -1.45
C GLN A 153 19.26 -3.81 -0.57
N GLN A 154 17.94 -3.61 -0.46
CA GLN A 154 17.07 -4.53 0.30
C GLN A 154 17.08 -5.92 -0.33
N LEU A 155 16.93 -6.03 -1.65
CA LEU A 155 16.92 -7.31 -2.38
C LEU A 155 18.27 -8.04 -2.32
N GLN A 156 19.39 -7.31 -2.41
CA GLN A 156 20.74 -7.88 -2.30
C GLN A 156 20.97 -8.60 -0.96
N SER A 157 20.34 -8.13 0.12
CA SER A 157 20.44 -8.77 1.43
C SER A 157 19.90 -10.20 1.48
N LEU A 158 19.05 -10.56 0.50
CA LEU A 158 18.46 -11.89 0.40
C LEU A 158 19.35 -12.90 -0.33
N ILE A 159 20.33 -12.45 -1.10
CA ILE A 159 21.21 -13.33 -1.87
C ILE A 159 22.17 -14.02 -0.89
N PRO A 160 22.23 -15.37 -0.87
CA PRO A 160 23.20 -16.08 -0.05
C PRO A 160 24.62 -15.61 -0.35
N ARG A 161 25.37 -15.19 0.68
CA ARG A 161 26.80 -14.96 0.54
C ARG A 161 27.50 -16.31 0.65
N GLU A 162 28.33 -16.65 -0.32
CA GLU A 162 29.23 -17.79 -0.18
C GLU A 162 30.10 -17.56 1.05
N ARG A 163 29.86 -18.35 2.10
CA ARG A 163 30.84 -18.52 3.17
C ARG A 163 31.83 -19.53 2.62
N GLY A 164 32.93 -19.03 2.07
CA GLY A 164 34.10 -19.84 1.75
C GLY A 164 34.63 -20.57 2.98
#